data_AF-A0AAW3JSZ5-F1
#
_entry.id   AF-A0AAW3JSZ5-F1
#
_cell.length_a   1.000
_cell.length_b   1.000
_cell.length_c   1.000
_cell.angle_alpha   90.00
_cell.angle_beta   90.00
_cell.angle_gamma   90.00
#
_symmetry.space_group_name_H-M   'P 1'
#
loop_
_entity.id
_entity.type
_entity.pdbx_description
1 polymer ?
#
loop_
_entity_poly.entity_id
_entity_poly.type
_entity_poly.pdbx_seq_one_letter_code
_entity_poly.pdbx_strand_id
1 'polypeptide(L)'
;MKNIITIITTLAIILTAPVNVSAQMTNSTDFNSQIIYLENGDYLETKIQSEQTKLPLSEISLFTRSTKQITKTKTSTYKSASGKSMWSVSITGTFTYNGSSAKCVSCSHSSKTYTTNWTIKSISSSKKDNSATVNAVVVHTYNNTCKTNINKNVTITCSKNGTIS
;
A
#
# COMPACT_ATOMS: atom_id res chain seq x y z
N MET A 1 -55.69 -56.96 -28.14
CA MET A 1 -54.71 -58.06 -28.00
C MET A 1 -53.38 -57.51 -28.50
N LYS A 2 -52.23 -57.49 -27.83
CA LYS A 2 -51.78 -58.03 -26.54
C LYS A 2 -50.41 -57.37 -26.26
N ASN A 3 -50.32 -56.67 -25.13
CA ASN A 3 -49.24 -56.59 -24.12
C ASN A 3 -47.85 -55.98 -24.47
N ILE A 4 -47.42 -54.86 -23.84
CA ILE A 4 -46.54 -54.67 -22.63
C ILE A 4 -45.11 -55.26 -22.87
N ILE A 5 -43.93 -54.61 -22.68
CA ILE A 5 -43.18 -54.14 -21.47
C ILE A 5 -41.88 -53.49 -22.01
N THR A 6 -41.31 -52.36 -21.51
CA THR A 6 -40.18 -52.31 -20.53
C THR A 6 -39.78 -50.83 -20.35
N ILE A 7 -40.16 -50.14 -19.26
CA ILE A 7 -39.35 -49.77 -18.06
C ILE A 7 -38.00 -49.12 -18.40
N ILE A 8 -37.83 -47.83 -18.04
CA ILE A 8 -36.71 -47.32 -17.22
C ILE A 8 -37.19 -46.00 -16.57
N THR A 9 -37.46 -46.11 -15.28
CA THR A 9 -37.61 -45.00 -14.32
C THR A 9 -36.24 -44.64 -13.78
N THR A 10 -35.75 -43.43 -14.04
CA THR A 10 -34.68 -42.82 -13.22
C THR A 10 -35.08 -41.39 -12.87
N LEU A 11 -35.59 -41.29 -11.65
CA LEU A 11 -35.78 -40.08 -10.86
C LEU A 11 -34.41 -39.44 -10.59
N ALA A 12 -34.15 -38.27 -11.15
CA ALA A 12 -33.01 -37.44 -10.79
C ALA A 12 -33.50 -36.01 -10.54
N ILE A 13 -34.07 -35.79 -9.35
CA ILE A 13 -34.32 -34.45 -8.82
C ILE A 13 -32.98 -33.94 -8.30
N ILE A 14 -32.27 -33.17 -9.12
CA ILE A 14 -31.10 -32.42 -8.69
C ILE A 14 -31.62 -31.20 -7.90
N LEU A 15 -31.57 -31.28 -6.58
CA LEU A 15 -31.74 -30.11 -5.71
C LEU A 15 -30.60 -29.13 -5.98
N THR A 16 -30.86 -28.08 -6.75
CA THR A 16 -29.97 -26.94 -6.85
C THR A 16 -30.20 -26.04 -5.63
N ALA A 17 -29.43 -26.26 -4.56
CA ALA A 17 -29.29 -25.24 -3.52
C ALA A 17 -28.56 -24.03 -4.12
N PRO A 18 -29.01 -22.78 -3.89
CA PRO A 18 -28.20 -21.62 -4.24
C PRO A 18 -26.93 -21.66 -3.40
N VAL A 19 -25.80 -21.87 -4.07
CA VAL A 19 -24.49 -21.73 -3.45
C VAL A 19 -24.34 -20.23 -3.17
N ASN A 20 -24.45 -19.83 -1.90
CA ASN A 20 -24.05 -18.48 -1.51
C ASN A 20 -22.53 -18.39 -1.66
N VAL A 21 -22.08 -18.02 -2.85
CA VAL A 21 -20.70 -17.61 -3.09
C VAL A 21 -20.51 -16.31 -2.33
N SER A 22 -19.96 -16.41 -1.12
CA SER A 22 -19.37 -15.26 -0.45
C SER A 22 -18.17 -14.84 -1.30
N ALA A 23 -18.37 -13.80 -2.11
CA ALA A 23 -17.28 -13.11 -2.76
C ALA A 23 -16.45 -12.44 -1.65
N GLN A 24 -15.41 -13.13 -1.20
CA GLN A 24 -14.41 -12.51 -0.34
C GLN A 24 -13.71 -11.44 -1.18
N MET A 25 -14.09 -10.18 -0.98
CA MET A 25 -13.37 -9.05 -1.53
C MET A 25 -11.97 -9.04 -0.92
N THR A 26 -11.02 -9.65 -1.61
CA THR A 26 -9.61 -9.42 -1.38
C THR A 26 -9.29 -8.00 -1.85
N ASN A 27 -9.66 -7.01 -1.03
CA ASN A 27 -9.06 -5.69 -1.09
C ASN A 27 -7.65 -5.77 -0.47
N SER A 28 -6.82 -6.65 -1.02
CA SER A 28 -5.37 -6.60 -0.84
C SER A 28 -4.80 -6.25 -2.19
N THR A 29 -4.62 -4.95 -2.41
CA THR A 29 -3.47 -4.53 -3.22
C THR A 29 -2.31 -4.45 -2.24
N ASP A 30 -1.83 -5.61 -1.77
CA ASP A 30 -0.55 -5.68 -1.09
C ASP A 30 0.53 -5.33 -2.12
N PHE A 31 0.81 -4.04 -2.26
CA PHE A 31 2.06 -3.57 -2.84
C PHE A 31 3.20 -4.01 -1.92
N ASN A 32 3.61 -5.27 -2.07
CA ASN A 32 4.55 -5.94 -1.18
C ASN A 32 5.95 -5.29 -1.22
N SER A 33 6.37 -4.73 -2.35
CA SER A 33 7.53 -3.83 -2.47
C SER A 33 7.72 -3.42 -3.93
N GLN A 34 8.43 -2.30 -4.15
CA GLN A 34 8.98 -1.93 -5.45
C GLN A 34 10.50 -1.77 -5.30
N ILE A 35 11.27 -2.36 -6.21
CA ILE A 35 12.73 -2.21 -6.27
C ILE A 35 13.09 -1.49 -7.57
N ILE A 36 13.95 -0.47 -7.46
CA ILE A 36 14.51 0.26 -8.60
C ILE A 36 16.03 0.21 -8.49
N TYR A 37 16.69 -0.44 -9.45
CA TYR A 37 18.15 -0.52 -9.54
C TYR A 37 18.73 0.76 -10.16
N LEU A 38 19.89 1.16 -9.65
CA LEU A 38 20.68 2.29 -10.12
C LEU A 38 21.85 1.78 -10.98
N GLU A 39 22.41 2.64 -11.82
CA GLU A 39 23.49 2.28 -12.76
C GLU A 39 24.75 1.75 -12.06
N ASN A 40 24.99 2.16 -10.82
CA ASN A 40 26.12 1.71 -10.00
C ASN A 40 25.86 0.37 -9.28
N GLY A 41 24.71 -0.27 -9.50
CA GLY A 41 24.31 -1.53 -8.88
C GLY A 41 23.61 -1.39 -7.52
N ASP A 42 23.58 -0.18 -6.94
CA ASP A 42 22.76 0.11 -5.77
C ASP A 42 21.27 0.11 -6.13
N TYR A 43 20.37 0.16 -5.15
CA TYR A 43 18.95 0.15 -5.43
C TYR A 43 18.11 0.84 -4.36
N LEU A 44 16.91 1.26 -4.76
CA LEU A 44 15.87 1.79 -3.89
C LEU A 44 14.79 0.74 -3.69
N GLU A 45 14.56 0.35 -2.44
CA GLU A 45 13.46 -0.53 -2.03
C GLU A 45 12.35 0.31 -1.39
N THR A 46 11.16 0.30 -1.99
CA THR A 46 9.99 1.05 -1.50
C THR A 46 8.91 0.10 -1.03
N LYS A 47 8.39 0.31 0.19
CA LYS A 47 7.37 -0.54 0.83
C LYS A 47 6.27 0.31 1.44
N ILE A 48 5.04 -0.18 1.39
CA ILE A 48 3.90 0.39 2.12
C ILE A 48 3.66 -0.52 3.32
N GLN A 49 3.94 -0.01 4.52
CA GLN A 49 3.69 -0.75 5.75
C GLN A 49 2.22 -0.62 6.12
N SER A 50 1.55 -1.76 6.16
CA SER A 50 0.21 -1.91 6.68
C SER A 50 0.27 -2.02 8.20
N GLU A 51 0.18 -0.88 8.91
CA GLU A 51 -0.33 -0.98 10.27
C GLU A 51 -1.78 -1.46 10.16
N GLN A 52 -2.07 -2.60 10.80
CA GLN A 52 -3.44 -3.05 11.03
C GLN A 52 -4.07 -2.07 12.03
N THR A 53 -4.48 -0.89 11.55
CA THR A 53 -5.39 -0.06 12.33
C THR A 53 -6.67 -0.87 12.46
N LYS A 54 -6.94 -1.34 13.69
CA LYS A 54 -8.22 -1.94 14.08
C LYS A 54 -9.32 -1.12 13.43
N LEU A 55 -10.06 -1.74 12.50
CA LEU A 55 -11.30 -1.15 12.00
C LEU A 55 -12.11 -0.75 13.25
N PRO A 56 -12.58 0.50 13.39
CA PRO A 56 -13.76 0.71 14.20
C PRO A 56 -14.83 -0.16 13.54
N LEU A 57 -15.28 -1.18 14.26
CA LEU A 57 -16.50 -1.91 13.97
C LEU A 57 -17.65 -0.89 14.03
N SER A 58 -17.90 -0.18 12.94
CA SER A 58 -19.19 0.44 12.70
C SER A 58 -19.82 -0.31 11.53
N GLU A 59 -20.75 -1.16 11.92
CA GLU A 59 -21.51 -2.08 11.09
C GLU A 59 -22.23 -1.35 9.95
N ILE A 60 -22.03 -1.90 8.75
CA ILE A 60 -23.01 -2.14 7.68
C ILE A 60 -24.32 -1.35 7.81
N SER A 61 -24.34 -0.11 7.31
CA SER A 61 -25.59 0.51 6.85
C SER A 61 -25.63 0.39 5.32
N LEU A 62 -26.60 -0.37 4.81
CA LEU A 62 -26.82 -0.61 3.38
C LEU A 62 -27.25 0.65 2.59
N PHE A 63 -27.33 1.82 3.24
CA PHE A 63 -27.80 3.05 2.60
C PHE A 63 -27.01 4.33 2.96
N THR A 64 -25.90 4.23 3.70
CA THR A 64 -25.01 5.38 3.94
C THR A 64 -23.57 5.03 3.57
N ARG A 65 -22.97 5.76 2.61
CA ARG A 65 -21.53 5.69 2.33
C ARG A 65 -20.76 6.28 3.52
N SER A 66 -20.58 5.50 4.58
CA SER A 66 -19.85 5.93 5.76
C SER A 66 -18.40 6.28 5.39
N THR A 67 -17.95 7.45 5.86
CA THR A 67 -16.56 7.88 5.67
C THR A 67 -15.66 7.01 6.54
N LYS A 68 -14.77 6.26 5.91
CA LYS A 68 -13.77 5.41 6.54
C LYS A 68 -12.46 6.17 6.67
N GLN A 69 -11.62 5.76 7.63
CA GLN A 69 -10.28 6.30 7.83
C GLN A 69 -9.23 5.19 7.72
N ILE A 70 -8.07 5.50 7.16
CA ILE A 70 -6.93 4.60 7.04
C ILE A 70 -5.61 5.37 7.21
N THR A 71 -4.69 4.82 7.99
CA THR A 71 -3.34 5.36 8.16
C THR A 71 -2.34 4.35 7.62
N LYS A 72 -1.42 4.78 6.76
CA LYS A 72 -0.35 3.94 6.21
C LYS A 72 0.94 4.72 6.08
N THR A 73 2.04 3.98 6.11
CA THR A 73 3.38 4.53 5.96
C THR A 73 4.02 3.97 4.71
N LYS A 74 4.53 4.83 3.83
CA LYS A 74 5.34 4.42 2.68
C LYS A 74 6.79 4.82 2.94
N THR A 75 7.68 3.85 2.83
CA THR A 75 9.11 3.99 3.13
C THR A 75 9.91 3.65 1.88
N SER A 76 10.85 4.52 1.49
CA SER A 76 11.84 4.23 0.47
C SER A 76 13.22 4.14 1.14
N THR A 77 13.91 3.04 0.94
CA THR A 77 15.22 2.73 1.54
C THR A 77 16.25 2.60 0.42
N TYR A 78 17.35 3.36 0.53
CA TYR A 78 18.50 3.17 -0.32
C TYR A 78 19.36 2.04 0.22
N LYS A 79 19.67 1.08 -0.63
CA LYS A 79 20.53 -0.06 -0.33
C LYS A 79 21.69 -0.10 -1.31
N SER A 80 22.87 -0.42 -0.79
CA SER A 80 24.00 -0.71 -1.67
C SER A 80 23.80 -1.99 -2.48
N ALA A 81 24.62 -2.19 -3.51
CA ALA A 81 24.68 -3.42 -4.29
C ALA A 81 24.81 -4.71 -3.42
N SER A 82 25.45 -4.62 -2.24
CA SER A 82 25.56 -5.74 -1.29
C SER A 82 24.31 -5.95 -0.41
N GLY A 83 23.28 -5.12 -0.58
CA GLY A 83 22.02 -5.18 0.17
C GLY A 83 22.02 -4.45 1.51
N LYS A 84 23.12 -3.80 1.90
CA LYS A 84 23.19 -2.99 3.12
C LYS A 84 22.36 -1.70 2.98
N SER A 85 21.44 -1.47 3.91
CA SER A 85 20.69 -0.20 4.03
C SER A 85 21.62 0.95 4.39
N MET A 86 21.50 2.07 3.67
CA MET A 86 22.31 3.27 3.86
C MET A 86 21.51 4.40 4.50
N TRP A 87 20.31 4.66 3.98
CA TRP A 87 19.35 5.58 4.55
C TRP A 87 17.92 5.22 4.12
N SER A 88 16.94 5.71 4.85
CA SER A 88 15.53 5.59 4.51
C SER A 88 14.78 6.89 4.78
N VAL A 89 13.74 7.13 3.99
CA VAL A 89 12.78 8.21 4.16
C VAL A 89 11.37 7.64 4.09
N SER A 90 10.52 8.10 4.98
CA SER A 90 9.17 7.61 5.14
C SER A 90 8.17 8.75 5.19
N ILE A 91 6.98 8.51 4.65
CA ILE A 91 5.81 9.37 4.75
C ILE A 91 4.66 8.55 5.31
N THR A 92 4.12 8.99 6.44
CA THR A 92 2.90 8.45 7.02
C THR A 92 1.77 9.39 6.65
N GLY A 93 0.74 8.85 6.00
CA GLY A 93 -0.47 9.58 5.63
C GLY A 93 -1.69 8.97 6.30
N THR A 94 -2.54 9.81 6.87
CA THR A 94 -3.90 9.43 7.27
C THR A 94 -4.88 9.96 6.25
N PHE A 95 -5.78 9.09 5.81
CA PHE A 95 -6.73 9.36 4.73
C PHE A 95 -8.14 9.05 5.16
N THR A 96 -9.10 9.81 4.64
CA THR A 96 -10.52 9.47 4.68
C THR A 96 -11.01 9.10 3.28
N TYR A 97 -11.95 8.16 3.18
CA TYR A 97 -12.54 7.72 1.91
C TYR A 97 -13.95 7.16 2.10
N ASN A 98 -14.78 7.21 1.06
CA ASN A 98 -16.20 6.81 1.15
C ASN A 98 -16.75 6.11 -0.10
N GLY A 99 -15.89 5.68 -1.04
CA GLY A 99 -16.28 5.10 -2.34
C GLY A 99 -16.58 6.14 -3.42
N SER A 100 -16.84 7.41 -3.06
CA SER A 100 -16.96 8.53 -4.01
C SER A 100 -15.65 9.30 -4.15
N SER A 101 -15.04 9.64 -3.01
CA SER A 101 -13.83 10.47 -2.93
C SER A 101 -12.88 9.96 -1.85
N ALA A 102 -11.66 10.50 -1.86
CA ALA A 102 -10.67 10.32 -0.80
C ALA A 102 -9.95 11.64 -0.52
N LYS A 103 -9.46 11.80 0.71
CA LYS A 103 -8.73 13.00 1.15
C LYS A 103 -7.62 12.64 2.13
N CYS A 104 -6.46 13.26 2.00
CA CYS A 104 -5.40 13.20 3.00
C CYS A 104 -5.72 14.20 4.12
N VAL A 105 -5.93 13.69 5.33
CA VAL A 105 -6.30 14.52 6.49
C VAL A 105 -5.10 14.93 7.32
N SER A 106 -4.04 14.12 7.37
CA SER A 106 -2.79 14.46 8.04
C SER A 106 -1.62 13.70 7.40
N CYS A 107 -0.42 14.24 7.59
CA CYS A 107 0.80 13.57 7.19
C CYS A 107 1.95 13.89 8.15
N SER A 108 2.87 12.95 8.29
CA SER A 108 4.14 13.12 9.00
C SER A 108 5.26 12.39 8.26
N HIS A 109 6.49 12.86 8.42
CA HIS A 109 7.66 12.20 7.83
C HIS A 109 8.57 11.63 8.90
N SER A 110 9.38 10.66 8.51
CA SER A 110 10.52 10.20 9.31
C SER A 110 11.67 9.80 8.39
N SER A 111 12.86 9.71 8.97
CA SER A 111 14.06 9.32 8.24
C SER A 111 15.04 8.61 9.15
N LYS A 112 15.88 7.75 8.57
CA LYS A 112 16.95 7.08 9.27
C LYS A 112 18.19 7.00 8.41
N THR A 113 19.35 7.25 9.00
CA THR A 113 20.66 6.91 8.42
C THR A 113 21.21 5.69 9.14
N TYR A 114 21.83 4.78 8.40
CA TYR A 114 22.38 3.53 8.92
C TYR A 114 23.92 3.52 8.88
N THR A 115 24.50 4.51 8.21
CA THR A 115 25.94 4.63 7.97
C THR A 115 26.36 6.10 8.04
N THR A 116 27.56 6.39 8.50
CA THR A 116 28.06 7.74 8.79
C THR A 116 28.36 8.58 7.55
N ASN A 117 28.64 7.96 6.41
CA ASN A 117 28.86 8.64 5.13
C ASN A 117 27.57 9.23 4.53
N TRP A 118 26.40 8.92 5.09
CA TRP A 118 25.10 9.42 4.64
C TRP A 118 24.45 10.31 5.71
N THR A 119 23.91 11.47 5.31
CA THR A 119 23.27 12.41 6.22
C THR A 119 21.99 12.99 5.61
N ILE A 120 20.92 13.13 6.40
CA ILE A 120 19.72 13.86 5.98
C ILE A 120 19.95 15.35 6.22
N LYS A 121 20.09 16.12 5.15
CA LYS A 121 20.32 17.58 5.23
C LYS A 121 19.02 18.33 5.52
N SER A 122 17.94 17.93 4.86
CA SER A 122 16.61 18.47 5.11
C SER A 122 15.54 17.45 4.76
N ILE A 123 14.41 17.58 5.42
CA ILE A 123 13.23 16.75 5.19
C ILE A 123 11.99 17.60 5.46
N SER A 124 10.99 17.47 4.60
CA SER A 124 9.70 18.14 4.76
C SER A 124 8.58 17.26 4.23
N SER A 125 7.40 17.38 4.82
CA SER A 125 6.19 16.69 4.37
C SER A 125 5.12 17.69 3.98
N SER A 126 4.40 17.37 2.93
CA SER A 126 3.23 18.11 2.49
C SER A 126 2.09 17.15 2.17
N LYS A 127 0.87 17.67 2.18
CA LYS A 127 -0.32 16.95 1.73
C LYS A 127 -1.05 17.77 0.68
N LYS A 128 -1.63 17.09 -0.29
CA LYS A 128 -2.45 17.68 -1.36
C LYS A 128 -3.48 16.66 -1.79
N ASP A 129 -4.74 17.07 -1.86
CA ASP A 129 -5.87 16.23 -2.26
C ASP A 129 -5.93 14.92 -1.44
N ASN A 130 -5.76 13.78 -2.10
CA ASN A 130 -5.75 12.45 -1.53
C ASN A 130 -4.33 11.88 -1.34
N SER A 131 -3.30 12.73 -1.33
CA SER A 131 -1.90 12.34 -1.31
C SER A 131 -1.09 13.05 -0.23
N ALA A 132 -0.11 12.35 0.33
CA ALA A 132 0.94 12.89 1.18
C ALA A 132 2.30 12.65 0.53
N THR A 133 3.17 13.66 0.54
CA THR A 133 4.51 13.60 -0.07
C THR A 133 5.55 14.03 0.95
N VAL A 134 6.64 13.28 1.05
CA VAL A 134 7.88 13.72 1.71
C VAL A 134 8.91 14.10 0.65
N ASN A 135 9.60 15.22 0.87
CA ASN A 135 10.75 15.67 0.09
C ASN A 135 11.96 15.68 1.03
N ALA A 136 13.02 14.98 0.65
CA ALA A 136 14.23 14.89 1.44
C ALA A 136 15.46 15.23 0.59
N VAL A 137 16.41 15.94 1.19
CA VAL A 137 17.74 16.16 0.62
C VAL A 137 18.72 15.34 1.44
N VAL A 138 19.32 14.34 0.81
CA VAL A 138 20.31 13.44 1.41
C VAL A 138 21.69 13.81 0.91
N VAL A 139 22.68 13.82 1.79
CA VAL A 139 24.09 14.08 1.47
C VAL A 139 24.85 12.77 1.56
N HIS A 140 25.54 12.40 0.48
CA HIS A 140 26.55 11.35 0.51
C HIS A 140 27.94 11.99 0.57
N THR A 141 28.76 11.56 1.52
CA THR A 141 30.15 12.02 1.71
C THR A 141 31.13 10.93 1.30
N TYR A 142 31.95 11.22 0.30
CA TYR A 142 33.02 10.36 -0.20
C TYR A 142 34.39 10.84 0.31
N ASN A 143 35.28 9.90 0.63
CA ASN A 143 36.66 10.17 1.04
C ASN A 143 36.78 11.28 2.10
N ASN A 144 35.78 11.38 2.98
CA ASN A 144 35.64 12.38 4.04
C ASN A 144 35.66 13.86 3.58
N THR A 145 35.57 14.15 2.28
CA THR A 145 35.66 15.53 1.76
C THR A 145 34.63 15.86 0.68
N CYS A 146 34.40 14.97 -0.28
CA CYS A 146 33.48 15.24 -1.40
C CYS A 146 32.04 14.97 -0.99
N LYS A 147 31.13 15.93 -1.19
CA LYS A 147 29.70 15.82 -0.82
C LYS A 147 28.81 15.91 -2.04
N THR A 148 27.86 14.99 -2.17
CA THR A 148 26.83 15.00 -3.22
C THR A 148 25.44 15.08 -2.59
N ASN A 149 24.61 16.01 -3.06
CA ASN A 149 23.20 16.10 -2.66
C ASN A 149 22.34 15.23 -3.57
N ILE A 150 21.44 14.46 -2.98
CA ILE A 150 20.48 13.60 -3.65
C ILE A 150 19.09 14.00 -3.16
N ASN A 151 18.22 14.40 -4.09
CA ASN A 151 16.83 14.70 -3.78
C ASN A 151 16.01 13.41 -3.85
N LYS A 152 15.22 13.13 -2.82
CA LYS A 152 14.30 11.99 -2.80
C LYS A 152 12.91 12.43 -2.42
N ASN A 153 11.97 12.12 -3.30
CA ASN A 153 10.54 12.32 -3.08
C ASN A 153 9.85 10.96 -2.93
N VAL A 154 8.98 10.84 -1.92
CA VAL A 154 8.12 9.66 -1.73
C VAL A 154 6.70 10.15 -1.51
N THR A 155 5.77 9.66 -2.33
CA THR A 155 4.35 9.99 -2.27
C THR A 155 3.55 8.76 -1.95
N ILE A 156 2.62 8.89 -1.01
CA ILE A 156 1.59 7.90 -0.67
C ILE A 156 0.21 8.49 -0.95
N THR A 157 -0.63 7.75 -1.65
CA THR A 157 -1.93 8.19 -2.15
C THR A 157 -3.02 7.20 -1.74
N CYS A 158 -4.23 7.71 -1.48
CA CYS A 158 -5.41 6.90 -1.20
C CYS A 158 -6.48 7.08 -2.27
N SER A 159 -6.97 5.99 -2.86
CA SER A 159 -8.09 6.03 -3.80
C SER A 159 -9.42 6.21 -3.08
N LYS A 160 -10.48 6.59 -3.81
CA LYS A 160 -11.86 6.66 -3.28
C LYS A 160 -12.34 5.36 -2.62
N ASN A 161 -11.78 4.21 -3.02
CA ASN A 161 -12.14 2.90 -2.49
C ASN A 161 -11.26 2.46 -1.30
N GLY A 162 -10.30 3.29 -0.87
CA GLY A 162 -9.40 2.96 0.24
C GLY A 162 -8.13 2.19 -0.17
N THR A 163 -7.91 1.94 -1.47
CA THR A 163 -6.64 1.38 -1.96
C THR A 163 -5.52 2.39 -1.80
N ILE A 164 -4.37 1.94 -1.28
CA ILE A 164 -3.19 2.75 -0.98
C ILE A 164 -2.09 2.43 -1.99
N SER A 165 -1.41 3.46 -2.50
CA SER A 165 -0.31 3.35 -3.48
C SER A 165 0.82 4.34 -3.19
#